data_AF-A0A841GGX1-F1
#
_entry.id   AF-A0A841GGX1-F1
#
_cell.length_a   1.000
_cell.length_b   1.000
_cell.length_c   1.000
_cell.angle_alpha   90.00
_cell.angle_beta   90.00
_cell.angle_gamma   90.00
#
_symmetry.space_group_name_H-M   'P 1'
#
loop_
_entity.id
_entity.type
_entity.pdbx_description
1 polymer ?
#
loop_
_entity_poly.entity_id
_entity_poly.type
_entity_poly.pdbx_seq_one_letter_code
_entity_poly.pdbx_strand_id
1 'polypeptide(L)'
;MKKIIMFSLFFVLICVFSMSGYDIKITKKTDIYQSVENVSVDEMVKITTLDEGVLVNVLGCFDSKTDMYFYVRDQKNYGYIYDFNFHAIKNWTLSLDKVKYFFKEPLANIQCLIMVSRFSN
;
A
#
# COMPACT_ATOMS: atom_id res chain seq x y z
N MET A 1 30.01 4.53 20.53
CA MET A 1 28.72 5.03 21.08
C MET A 1 27.99 5.99 20.16
N LYS A 2 28.54 7.16 19.77
CA LYS A 2 27.85 8.13 18.88
C LYS A 2 27.35 7.51 17.56
N LYS A 3 28.16 6.67 16.90
CA LYS A 3 27.77 5.96 15.67
C LYS A 3 26.62 4.98 15.87
N ILE A 4 26.58 4.28 17.00
CA ILE A 4 25.52 3.31 17.34
C ILE A 4 24.20 4.06 17.58
N ILE A 5 24.25 5.17 18.34
CA ILE A 5 23.07 6.00 18.60
C ILE A 5 22.49 6.57 17.31
N MET A 6 23.35 7.08 16.40
CA MET A 6 22.91 7.53 15.08
C MET A 6 22.24 6.42 14.27
N PHE A 7 22.81 5.22 14.27
CA PHE A 7 22.26 4.09 13.53
C PHE A 7 20.89 3.67 14.06
N SER A 8 20.74 3.58 15.38
CA SER A 8 19.46 3.27 16.02
C SER A 8 18.40 4.34 15.74
N LEU A 9 18.76 5.62 15.79
CA LEU A 9 17.84 6.73 15.50
C LEU A 9 17.35 6.66 14.04
N PHE A 10 18.25 6.39 13.11
CA PHE A 10 17.92 6.23 11.70
C PHE A 10 16.97 5.06 11.45
N PHE A 11 17.19 3.93 12.14
CA PHE A 11 16.31 2.76 12.05
C PHE A 11 14.90 3.07 12.57
N VAL A 12 14.81 3.77 13.71
CA VAL A 12 13.52 4.21 14.26
C VAL A 12 12.80 5.15 13.31
N LEU A 13 13.52 6.11 12.71
CA LEU A 13 12.95 7.01 11.71
C LEU A 13 12.42 6.25 10.50
N ILE A 14 13.19 5.31 9.94
CA ILE A 14 12.72 4.48 8.82
C ILE A 14 11.46 3.73 9.19
N CYS A 15 11.41 3.09 10.36
CA CYS A 15 10.23 2.37 10.81
C CYS A 15 9.01 3.31 10.89
N VAL A 16 9.14 4.45 11.57
CA VAL A 16 8.04 5.42 11.71
C VAL A 16 7.58 5.93 10.35
N PHE A 17 8.51 6.30 9.46
CA PHE A 17 8.18 6.83 8.14
C PHE A 17 7.56 5.78 7.21
N SER A 18 7.99 4.52 7.32
CA SER A 18 7.42 3.42 6.55
C SER A 18 6.00 3.09 7.00
N MET A 19 5.79 3.10 8.31
CA MET A 19 4.47 2.88 8.89
C MET A 19 3.52 4.07 8.66
N SER A 20 4.05 5.29 8.49
CA SER A 20 3.33 6.48 7.99
C SER A 20 3.33 6.51 6.44
N GLY A 21 2.50 5.67 5.84
CA GLY A 21 2.46 5.48 4.38
C GLY A 21 1.66 6.54 3.62
N TYR A 22 1.24 6.15 2.41
CA TYR A 22 0.20 6.85 1.66
C TYR A 22 -1.10 6.07 1.77
N ASP A 23 -2.21 6.79 1.83
CA ASP A 23 -3.52 6.28 1.45
C ASP A 23 -3.79 6.75 0.02
N ILE A 24 -4.83 6.21 -0.60
CA ILE A 24 -5.21 6.62 -1.95
C ILE A 24 -6.67 7.04 -1.97
N LYS A 25 -6.95 8.11 -2.72
CA LYS A 25 -8.29 8.50 -3.12
C LYS A 25 -8.53 8.02 -4.55
N ILE A 26 -9.53 7.19 -4.71
CA ILE A 26 -9.93 6.66 -6.00
C ILE A 26 -10.44 7.79 -6.90
N THR A 27 -9.91 7.91 -8.12
CA THR A 27 -10.29 8.97 -9.08
C THR A 27 -11.24 8.49 -10.17
N LYS A 28 -11.36 7.17 -10.34
CA LYS A 28 -12.35 6.51 -11.21
C LYS A 28 -12.77 5.21 -10.58
N LYS A 29 -13.93 4.68 -10.97
CA LYS A 29 -14.44 3.41 -10.45
C LYS A 29 -13.40 2.29 -10.57
N THR A 30 -13.02 1.68 -9.46
CA THR A 30 -11.90 0.72 -9.36
C THR A 30 -12.29 -0.53 -8.60
N ASP A 31 -11.96 -1.71 -9.12
CA ASP A 31 -12.27 -2.98 -8.48
C ASP A 31 -11.17 -3.41 -7.48
N ILE A 32 -11.59 -4.07 -6.38
CA ILE A 32 -10.72 -4.77 -5.44
C ILE A 32 -10.86 -6.28 -5.66
N TYR A 33 -9.73 -6.98 -5.76
CA TYR A 33 -9.65 -8.43 -6.00
C TYR A 33 -9.09 -9.21 -4.80
N GLN A 34 -9.39 -10.51 -4.72
CA GLN A 34 -9.09 -11.36 -3.55
C GLN A 34 -7.64 -11.86 -3.45
N SER A 35 -6.93 -12.13 -4.55
CA SER A 35 -5.61 -12.78 -4.51
C SER A 35 -4.68 -12.31 -5.65
N VAL A 36 -3.37 -12.49 -5.40
CA VAL A 36 -2.23 -12.09 -6.22
C VAL A 36 -1.73 -13.20 -7.14
N GLU A 37 -2.08 -14.46 -6.85
CA GLU A 37 -1.32 -15.59 -7.37
C GLU A 37 -1.60 -15.86 -8.85
N ASN A 38 -0.71 -15.43 -9.75
CA ASN A 38 -0.54 -15.92 -11.14
C ASN A 38 -1.84 -16.26 -11.90
N VAL A 39 -2.90 -15.49 -11.65
CA VAL A 39 -4.22 -15.66 -12.26
C VAL A 39 -4.42 -14.47 -13.16
N SER A 40 -4.89 -14.71 -14.38
CA SER A 40 -5.18 -13.63 -15.32
C SER A 40 -6.22 -12.68 -14.72
N VAL A 41 -6.18 -11.39 -15.06
CA VAL A 41 -7.12 -10.39 -14.51
C VAL A 41 -8.58 -10.82 -14.73
N ASP A 42 -8.88 -11.47 -15.84
CA ASP A 42 -10.22 -11.97 -16.20
C ASP A 42 -10.71 -13.12 -15.30
N GLU A 43 -9.80 -13.81 -14.63
CA GLU A 43 -10.06 -14.92 -13.71
C GLU A 43 -9.99 -14.50 -12.24
N MET A 44 -9.58 -13.27 -11.94
CA MET A 44 -9.49 -12.77 -10.57
C MET A 44 -10.88 -12.60 -9.94
N VAL A 45 -11.02 -13.11 -8.72
CA VAL A 45 -12.26 -12.96 -7.95
C VAL A 45 -12.37 -11.52 -7.42
N LYS A 46 -13.32 -10.77 -7.98
CA LYS A 46 -13.68 -9.44 -7.49
C LYS A 46 -14.39 -9.54 -6.15
N ILE A 47 -13.88 -8.80 -5.15
CA ILE A 47 -14.51 -8.66 -3.83
C ILE A 47 -15.56 -7.56 -3.87
N THR A 48 -15.19 -6.38 -4.37
CA THR A 48 -16.05 -5.20 -4.40
C THR A 48 -15.57 -4.22 -5.46
N THR A 49 -16.40 -3.22 -5.75
CA THR A 49 -16.05 -2.08 -6.57
C THR A 49 -16.07 -0.82 -5.72
N LEU A 50 -15.04 0.00 -5.84
CA LEU A 50 -14.92 1.31 -5.22
C LEU A 50 -15.39 2.39 -6.19
N ASP A 51 -16.26 3.27 -5.71
CA ASP A 51 -16.66 4.45 -6.48
C ASP A 51 -15.60 5.56 -6.40
N GLU A 52 -15.69 6.51 -7.32
CA GLU A 52 -14.84 7.71 -7.31
C GLU A 52 -14.97 8.45 -5.96
N GLY A 53 -13.83 8.92 -5.45
CA GLY A 53 -13.74 9.69 -4.22
C GLY A 53 -13.53 8.86 -2.96
N VAL A 54 -13.65 7.53 -3.03
CA VAL A 54 -13.41 6.64 -1.89
C VAL A 54 -11.95 6.69 -1.46
N LEU A 55 -11.74 6.75 -0.14
CA LEU A 55 -10.42 6.66 0.49
C LEU A 55 -10.15 5.22 0.91
N VAL A 56 -9.00 4.69 0.53
CA VAL A 56 -8.55 3.36 0.98
C VAL A 56 -7.12 3.39 1.48
N ASN A 57 -6.85 2.53 2.46
CA ASN A 57 -5.53 2.46 3.09
C ASN A 57 -4.63 1.57 2.26
N VAL A 58 -3.47 2.08 1.82
CA VAL A 58 -2.46 1.24 1.18
C VAL A 58 -1.56 0.63 2.23
N LEU A 59 -1.47 -0.70 2.21
CA LEU A 59 -0.69 -1.48 3.16
C LEU A 59 0.63 -1.95 2.54
N GLY A 60 0.63 -2.32 1.26
CA GLY A 60 1.81 -2.84 0.56
C GLY A 60 1.71 -2.70 -0.95
N CYS A 61 2.87 -2.70 -1.60
CA CYS A 61 3.06 -2.58 -3.04
C CYS A 61 4.06 -3.65 -3.42
N PHE A 62 3.82 -4.42 -4.48
CA PHE A 62 4.74 -5.47 -4.86
C PHE A 62 5.30 -5.24 -6.26
N ASP A 63 6.59 -5.56 -6.43
CA ASP A 63 7.20 -5.86 -7.72
C ASP A 63 8.43 -6.77 -7.51
N SER A 64 8.49 -7.84 -8.31
CA SER A 64 9.78 -8.23 -8.91
C SER A 64 9.69 -9.03 -10.20
N LYS A 65 8.51 -9.57 -10.61
CA LYS A 65 8.45 -10.45 -11.80
C LYS A 65 7.19 -10.46 -12.67
N THR A 66 6.04 -9.91 -12.28
CA THR A 66 4.84 -10.07 -13.13
C THR A 66 3.85 -8.91 -13.11
N ASP A 67 3.33 -8.43 -11.98
CA ASP A 67 2.28 -7.38 -12.02
C ASP A 67 2.34 -6.46 -10.79
N MET A 68 2.39 -5.15 -11.02
CA MET A 68 2.33 -4.14 -9.97
C MET A 68 0.90 -4.04 -9.43
N TYR A 69 0.73 -4.05 -8.11
CA TYR A 69 -0.57 -3.86 -7.46
C TYR A 69 -0.44 -3.15 -6.10
N PHE A 70 -1.54 -2.63 -5.59
CA PHE A 70 -1.67 -2.16 -4.22
C PHE A 70 -2.47 -3.14 -3.38
N TYR A 71 -1.88 -3.63 -2.30
CA TYR A 71 -2.64 -4.29 -1.24
C TYR A 71 -3.31 -3.22 -0.38
N VAL A 72 -4.64 -3.18 -0.41
CA VAL A 72 -5.43 -2.14 0.21
C VAL A 72 -6.45 -2.69 1.21
N ARG A 73 -6.88 -1.81 2.10
CA ARG A 73 -8.01 -2.03 2.99
C ARG A 73 -9.06 -0.93 2.78
N ASP A 74 -10.28 -1.33 2.46
CA ASP A 74 -11.47 -0.48 2.61
C ASP A 74 -12.10 -0.71 4.02
N GLN A 75 -13.17 0.01 4.37
CA GLN A 75 -13.79 -0.07 5.70
C GLN A 75 -14.11 -1.51 6.16
N LYS A 76 -14.36 -2.46 5.25
CA LYS A 76 -14.81 -3.83 5.53
C LYS A 76 -13.92 -4.91 4.90
N ASN A 77 -13.24 -4.60 3.80
CA ASN A 77 -12.58 -5.56 2.94
C ASN A 77 -11.08 -5.31 2.85
N TYR A 78 -10.34 -6.39 2.61
CA TYR A 78 -8.93 -6.36 2.22
C TYR A 78 -8.81 -6.99 0.84
N GLY A 79 -7.96 -6.43 0.00
CA GLY A 79 -7.69 -7.02 -1.30
C GLY A 79 -6.70 -6.19 -2.12
N TYR A 80 -6.71 -6.42 -3.42
CA TYR A 80 -5.71 -5.90 -4.34
C TYR A 80 -6.33 -5.01 -5.39
N ILE A 81 -5.70 -3.86 -5.64
CA ILE A 81 -6.01 -2.95 -6.74
C ILE A 81 -4.89 -3.04 -7.77
N TYR A 82 -5.27 -3.29 -9.01
CA TYR A 82 -4.37 -3.32 -10.17
C TYR A 82 -4.50 -2.08 -11.06
N ASP A 83 -5.55 -1.27 -10.85
CA ASP A 83 -5.78 -0.06 -11.63
C ASP A 83 -5.21 1.18 -10.92
N PHE A 84 -4.35 1.94 -11.62
CA PHE A 84 -3.65 3.12 -11.08
C PHE A 84 -4.45 4.42 -11.26
N ASN A 85 -5.76 4.34 -11.13
CA ASN A 85 -6.68 5.49 -11.15
C ASN A 85 -6.89 6.06 -9.74
N PHE A 86 -5.89 6.79 -9.22
CA PHE A 86 -5.96 7.35 -7.86
C PHE A 86 -5.08 8.60 -7.67
N HIS A 87 -5.41 9.37 -6.63
CA HIS A 87 -4.55 10.38 -6.04
C HIS A 87 -3.95 9.88 -4.71
N ALA A 88 -2.64 10.04 -4.55
CA ALA A 88 -1.96 9.72 -3.30
C ALA A 88 -2.25 10.77 -2.22
N ILE A 89 -2.59 10.30 -1.02
CA ILE A 89 -2.79 11.13 0.17
C ILE A 89 -1.77 10.71 1.21
N LYS A 90 -0.90 11.64 1.62
CA LYS A 90 0.08 11.35 2.65
C LYS A 90 -0.64 11.13 3.98
N ASN A 91 -0.46 9.95 4.57
CA ASN A 91 -1.01 9.62 5.87
C ASN A 91 0.10 9.62 6.93
N TRP A 92 0.03 10.60 7.83
CA TRP A 92 0.98 10.75 8.93
C TRP A 92 0.61 9.93 10.17
N THR A 93 -0.56 9.31 10.18
CA THR A 93 -1.08 8.54 11.31
C THR A 93 -0.68 7.07 11.20
N LEU A 94 -0.01 6.57 12.24
CA LEU A 94 0.31 5.15 12.38
C LEU A 94 -0.97 4.36 12.68
N SER A 95 -1.25 3.35 11.86
CA SER A 95 -2.31 2.38 12.15
C SER A 95 -1.72 1.02 12.47
N LEU A 96 -2.34 0.30 13.40
CA LEU A 96 -1.90 -1.04 13.82
C LEU A 96 -1.78 -2.02 12.65
N ASP A 97 -2.63 -1.91 11.63
CA ASP A 97 -2.57 -2.80 10.47
C ASP A 97 -1.37 -2.50 9.58
N LYS A 98 -1.06 -1.21 9.35
CA LYS A 98 0.17 -0.81 8.63
C LYS A 98 1.42 -1.23 9.40
N VAL A 99 1.41 -1.11 10.72
CA VAL A 99 2.49 -1.59 11.59
C VAL A 99 2.70 -3.09 11.40
N LYS A 100 1.63 -3.88 11.57
CA LYS A 100 1.67 -5.34 11.45
C LYS A 100 2.12 -5.76 10.06
N TYR A 101 1.62 -5.08 9.02
CA TYR A 101 1.99 -5.39 7.65
C TYR A 101 3.46 -5.05 7.36
N PHE A 102 3.97 -3.91 7.82
CA PHE A 102 5.39 -3.57 7.67
C PHE A 102 6.32 -4.64 8.26
N PHE A 103 6.01 -5.17 9.44
CA PHE A 103 6.83 -6.25 10.02
C PHE A 103 6.68 -7.59 9.29
N LYS A 104 5.58 -7.81 8.56
CA LYS A 104 5.38 -9.00 7.73
C LYS A 104 6.10 -8.89 6.38
N GLU A 105 5.93 -7.75 5.70
CA GLU A 105 6.42 -7.48 4.34
C GLU A 105 7.10 -6.10 4.25
N PRO A 106 8.28 -5.92 4.87
CA PRO A 106 8.89 -4.59 5.00
C PRO A 106 9.30 -4.01 3.65
N LEU A 107 9.77 -4.84 2.72
CA LEU A 107 10.18 -4.38 1.38
C LEU A 107 8.98 -3.87 0.58
N ALA A 108 7.87 -4.60 0.56
CA ALA A 108 6.66 -4.21 -0.14
C ALA A 108 6.07 -2.90 0.41
N ASN A 109 6.16 -2.72 1.74
CA ASN A 109 5.70 -1.50 2.39
C ASN A 109 6.62 -0.29 2.08
N ILE A 110 7.95 -0.47 2.12
CA ILE A 110 8.91 0.58 1.75
C ILE A 110 8.75 0.98 0.27
N GLN A 111 8.53 0.01 -0.63
CA GLN A 111 8.27 0.26 -2.05
C GLN A 111 7.07 1.20 -2.25
N CYS A 112 6.00 1.05 -1.45
CA CYS A 112 4.86 1.96 -1.52
C CYS A 112 5.17 3.43 -1.23
N LEU A 113 6.18 3.72 -0.40
CA LEU A 113 6.54 5.11 -0.09
C LEU A 113 6.96 5.89 -1.34
N ILE A 114 7.46 5.18 -2.35
CA ILE A 114 7.94 5.76 -3.61
C ILE A 114 6.91 5.56 -4.71
N MET A 115 6.34 4.36 -4.82
CA MET A 115 5.45 4.01 -5.93
C MET A 115 4.12 4.76 -5.85
N VAL A 116 3.47 4.80 -4.69
CA VAL A 116 2.14 5.39 -4.58
C VAL A 116 2.15 6.87 -4.98
N SER A 117 3.14 7.64 -4.56
CA SER A 117 3.25 9.05 -4.96
C SER A 117 3.59 9.21 -6.44
N ARG A 118 4.42 8.32 -7.01
CA ARG A 118 4.85 8.39 -8.42
C ARG A 118 3.72 8.10 -9.41
N PHE A 119 2.84 7.16 -9.07
CA PHE A 119 1.71 6.76 -9.93
C PHE A 119 0.41 7.49 -9.60
N SER A 120 0.47 8.49 -8.71
CA SER A 120 -0.64 9.37 -8.41
C SER A 120 -0.97 10.22 -9.65
N ASN A 121 -2.19 10.07 -10.17
CA ASN A 121 -2.71 10.78 -11.35
C ASN A 121 -3.77 11.79 -10.93
#